data_AF-A0A4Q9NVW8-F1
#
_entry.id   AF-A0A4Q9NVW8-F1
#
_cell.length_a   1.000
_cell.length_b   1.000
_cell.length_c   1.000
_cell.angle_alpha   90.00
_cell.angle_beta   90.00
_cell.angle_gamma   90.00
#
_symmetry.space_group_name_H-M   'P 1'
#
loop_
_entity.id
_entity.type
_entity.pdbx_description
1 polymer ?
#
loop_
_entity_poly.entity_id
_entity_poly.type
_entity_poly.pdbx_seq_one_letter_code
_entity_poly.pdbx_strand_id
1 'polypeptide(L)'
;MAAPPMYTANPTQVIALSLPINQAPSDSVPYELQKYYSKDIWAARQRAVLMKGSRYLKPRFEIIFAVFMFLSMLAVPIVIYYVALHTLPAHLTQVGETFNGERIFNDDRVWEARAASVGALVGLILLGWVPLFIWKARGKRQVNQMLRKFSVEDAAVAGPSAQVPQWSMKMPGIGSKAIHLMISYPRPPMSSPFQLGLPPYLVNPPMDPAAAGYYMQASHTPGQPHHAPGNAMSGIPLYNENEEKIPDYSGPTNDTYLPHEKERFEDIKV
;
A
#
# COMPACT_ATOMS: atom_id res chain seq x y z
N MET A 1 -4.41 -21.45 37.56
CA MET A 1 -3.90 -20.39 36.66
C MET A 1 -4.54 -20.59 35.30
N ALA A 2 -5.45 -19.70 34.88
CA ALA A 2 -6.07 -19.77 33.56
C ALA A 2 -5.07 -19.29 32.50
N ALA A 3 -4.95 -20.03 31.41
CA ALA A 3 -4.11 -19.63 30.28
C ALA A 3 -4.61 -18.27 29.73
N PRO A 4 -3.70 -17.35 29.35
CA PRO A 4 -4.10 -16.11 28.69
C PRO A 4 -4.85 -16.46 27.40
N PRO A 5 -5.93 -15.73 27.06
CA PRO A 5 -6.62 -15.94 25.80
C PRO A 5 -5.60 -15.72 24.67
N MET A 6 -5.33 -16.79 23.92
CA MET A 6 -4.59 -16.73 22.67
C MET A 6 -5.43 -15.88 21.71
N TYR A 7 -5.08 -14.60 21.56
CA TYR A 7 -5.63 -13.77 20.50
C TYR A 7 -5.19 -14.37 19.17
N THR A 8 -6.04 -15.19 18.57
CA THR A 8 -5.93 -15.56 17.17
C THR A 8 -6.05 -14.28 16.37
N ALA A 9 -4.90 -13.73 15.96
CA ALA A 9 -4.85 -12.56 15.09
C ALA A 9 -5.52 -12.95 13.76
N ASN A 10 -6.76 -12.51 13.57
CA ASN A 10 -7.43 -12.71 12.30
C ASN A 10 -6.59 -12.07 11.19
N PRO A 11 -6.41 -12.74 10.04
CA PRO A 11 -5.66 -12.18 8.94
C PRO A 11 -6.30 -10.85 8.52
N THR A 12 -5.50 -9.79 8.46
CA THR A 12 -5.94 -8.46 8.04
C THR A 12 -5.58 -8.24 6.57
N GLN A 13 -6.47 -7.60 5.82
CA GLN A 13 -6.23 -7.14 4.46
C GLN A 13 -6.06 -5.62 4.46
N VAL A 14 -5.24 -5.10 3.55
CA VAL A 14 -4.94 -3.67 3.45
C VAL A 14 -5.29 -3.16 2.06
N ILE A 15 -6.19 -2.19 1.99
CA ILE A 15 -6.47 -1.44 0.75
C ILE A 15 -5.68 -0.14 0.75
N ALA A 16 -5.02 0.14 -0.37
CA ALA A 16 -4.33 1.38 -0.62
C ALA A 16 -5.21 2.36 -1.39
N LEU A 17 -5.60 3.45 -0.74
CA LEU A 17 -6.36 4.53 -1.35
C LEU A 17 -5.45 5.74 -1.61
N SER A 18 -5.49 6.25 -2.84
CA SER A 18 -4.82 7.50 -3.21
C SER A 18 -5.87 8.60 -3.35
N LEU A 19 -5.69 9.70 -2.61
CA LEU A 19 -6.58 10.86 -2.60
C LEU A 19 -5.85 12.08 -3.17
N PRO A 20 -6.07 12.43 -4.44
CA PRO A 20 -5.48 13.62 -5.05
C PRO A 20 -6.07 14.90 -4.45
N ILE A 21 -5.22 15.89 -4.17
CA ILE A 21 -5.64 17.11 -3.44
C ILE A 21 -6.59 18.00 -4.27
N ASN A 22 -6.49 17.94 -5.59
CA ASN A 22 -7.23 18.82 -6.51
C ASN A 22 -8.39 18.09 -7.20
N GLN A 23 -8.78 16.91 -6.72
CA GLN A 23 -9.88 16.14 -7.29
C GLN A 23 -10.93 15.89 -6.23
N ALA A 24 -12.18 15.80 -6.67
CA ALA A 24 -13.27 15.39 -5.79
C ALA A 24 -13.01 13.95 -5.30
N PRO A 25 -13.35 13.63 -4.04
CA PRO A 25 -13.29 12.26 -3.54
C PRO A 25 -14.17 11.33 -4.37
N SER A 26 -13.79 10.05 -4.43
CA SER A 26 -14.61 9.04 -5.11
C SER A 26 -15.85 8.73 -4.28
N ASP A 27 -17.02 8.80 -4.92
CA ASP A 27 -18.29 8.40 -4.30
C ASP A 27 -18.48 6.87 -4.27
N SER A 28 -17.65 6.12 -5.01
CA SER A 28 -17.67 4.65 -4.99
C SER A 28 -16.91 4.10 -3.79
N VAL A 29 -17.60 3.27 -3.00
CA VAL A 29 -17.01 2.50 -1.90
C VAL A 29 -16.44 1.19 -2.48
N PRO A 30 -15.17 0.87 -2.23
CA PRO A 30 -14.59 -0.43 -2.60
C PRO A 30 -15.45 -1.59 -2.10
N TYR A 31 -15.56 -2.65 -2.90
CA TYR A 31 -16.45 -3.77 -2.59
C TYR A 31 -16.20 -4.36 -1.20
N GLU A 32 -14.95 -4.50 -0.77
CA GLU A 32 -14.63 -5.08 0.53
C GLU A 32 -15.07 -4.21 1.72
N LEU A 33 -15.26 -2.91 1.47
CA LEU A 33 -15.60 -1.91 2.48
C LEU A 33 -17.10 -1.54 2.50
N GLN A 34 -17.89 -1.99 1.53
CA GLN A 34 -19.32 -1.68 1.42
C GLN A 34 -20.12 -2.16 2.64
N LYS A 35 -19.69 -3.25 3.29
CA LYS A 35 -20.32 -3.76 4.52
C LYS A 35 -20.08 -2.89 5.75
N TYR A 36 -19.06 -2.03 5.72
CA TYR A 36 -18.68 -1.18 6.84
C TYR A 36 -19.10 0.27 6.64
N TYR A 37 -19.18 0.74 5.40
CA TYR A 37 -19.41 2.15 5.09
C TYR A 37 -20.53 2.35 4.08
N SER A 38 -21.46 3.24 4.42
CA SER A 38 -22.37 3.82 3.44
C SER A 38 -21.62 4.80 2.53
N LYS A 39 -22.18 5.06 1.34
CA LYS A 39 -21.59 5.99 0.36
C LYS A 39 -21.39 7.40 0.94
N ASP A 40 -22.33 7.88 1.74
CA ASP A 40 -22.27 9.22 2.34
C ASP A 40 -21.16 9.33 3.39
N ILE A 41 -21.05 8.34 4.28
CA ILE A 41 -20.00 8.30 5.31
C ILE A 41 -18.62 8.21 4.64
N TRP A 42 -18.50 7.39 3.60
CA TRP A 42 -17.28 7.22 2.83
C TRP A 42 -16.81 8.54 2.19
N ALA A 43 -17.70 9.24 1.48
CA ALA A 43 -17.39 10.52 0.86
C ALA A 43 -17.04 11.58 1.91
N ALA A 44 -17.80 11.67 3.01
CA ALA A 44 -17.57 12.62 4.10
C ALA A 44 -16.18 12.45 4.73
N ARG A 45 -15.75 11.21 4.98
CA ARG A 45 -14.43 10.90 5.56
C ARG A 45 -13.30 11.27 4.63
N GLN A 46 -13.41 10.94 3.34
CA GLN A 46 -12.39 11.34 2.37
C GLN A 46 -12.26 12.86 2.28
N ARG A 47 -13.38 13.61 2.30
CA ARG A 47 -13.37 15.08 2.32
C ARG A 47 -12.67 15.62 3.58
N ALA A 48 -12.98 15.06 4.75
CA ALA A 48 -12.34 15.46 6.00
C ALA A 48 -10.81 15.21 5.95
N VAL A 49 -10.39 14.07 5.40
CA VAL A 49 -8.96 13.77 5.21
C VAL A 49 -8.31 14.73 4.22
N LEU A 50 -8.94 15.00 3.08
CA LEU A 50 -8.43 15.93 2.08
C LEU A 50 -8.27 17.34 2.65
N MET A 51 -9.28 17.84 3.36
CA MET A 51 -9.25 19.16 4.00
C MET A 51 -8.11 19.27 5.01
N LYS A 52 -7.95 18.26 5.88
CA LYS A 52 -6.90 18.29 6.91
C LYS A 52 -5.50 18.01 6.35
N GLY A 53 -5.39 17.07 5.42
CA GLY A 53 -4.12 16.62 4.86
C GLY A 53 -3.53 17.55 3.80
N SER A 54 -4.37 18.25 3.02
CA SER A 54 -3.93 19.21 2.00
C SER A 54 -3.12 20.38 2.57
N ARG A 55 -3.33 20.73 3.85
CA ARG A 55 -2.53 21.76 4.54
C ARG A 55 -1.04 21.41 4.63
N TYR A 56 -0.72 20.12 4.67
CA TYR A 56 0.62 19.58 4.84
C TYR A 56 1.26 19.07 3.55
N LEU A 57 0.56 19.23 2.42
CA LEU A 57 1.03 18.83 1.11
C LEU A 57 1.09 20.06 0.20
N LYS A 58 2.29 20.58 0.02
CA LYS A 58 2.55 21.74 -0.86
C LYS A 58 3.59 21.34 -1.90
N PRO A 59 3.20 20.58 -2.94
CA PRO A 59 4.16 19.97 -3.87
C PRO A 59 5.03 21.02 -4.59
N ARG A 60 4.45 22.17 -4.96
CA ARG A 60 5.21 23.27 -5.59
C ARG A 60 6.28 23.83 -4.67
N PHE A 61 5.92 24.13 -3.41
CA PHE A 61 6.86 24.62 -2.42
C PHE A 61 7.98 23.60 -2.16
N GLU A 62 7.61 22.32 -1.99
CA GLU A 62 8.58 21.26 -1.72
C GLU A 62 9.59 21.07 -2.87
N ILE A 63 9.14 21.15 -4.12
CA ILE A 63 10.03 21.04 -5.28
C ILE A 63 10.98 22.24 -5.34
N ILE A 64 10.44 23.47 -5.23
CA ILE A 64 11.26 24.70 -5.25
C ILE A 64 12.29 24.67 -4.11
N PHE A 65 11.84 24.30 -2.91
CA PHE A 65 12.70 24.17 -1.74
C PHE A 65 13.78 23.10 -1.95
N ALA A 66 13.43 21.92 -2.47
CA ALA A 66 14.39 20.85 -2.71
C ALA A 66 15.44 21.25 -3.76
N VAL A 67 15.05 21.93 -4.84
CA VAL A 67 15.98 22.44 -5.86
C VAL A 67 16.90 23.50 -5.26
N PHE A 68 16.34 24.47 -4.52
CA PHE A 68 17.13 25.50 -3.84
C PHE A 68 18.14 24.88 -2.88
N MET A 69 17.69 23.98 -2.01
CA MET A 69 18.55 23.28 -1.06
C MET A 69 19.63 22.45 -1.76
N PHE A 70 19.30 21.76 -2.84
CA PHE A 70 20.27 21.00 -3.62
C PHE A 70 21.37 21.91 -4.21
N LEU A 71 20.99 23.05 -4.79
CA LEU A 71 21.97 24.03 -5.29
C LEU A 71 22.80 24.62 -4.16
N SER A 72 22.19 24.95 -3.02
CA SER A 72 22.92 25.46 -1.85
C SER A 72 23.90 24.43 -1.28
N MET A 73 23.56 23.13 -1.28
CA MET A 73 24.46 22.06 -0.84
C MET A 73 25.73 21.94 -1.70
N LEU A 74 25.70 22.42 -2.95
CA LEU A 74 26.90 22.49 -3.81
C LEU A 74 27.62 23.83 -3.63
N ALA A 75 26.89 24.95 -3.72
CA ALA A 75 27.51 26.27 -3.73
C ALA A 75 28.11 26.66 -2.37
N VAL A 76 27.40 26.41 -1.27
CA VAL A 76 27.80 26.87 0.06
C VAL A 76 29.12 26.25 0.54
N PRO A 77 29.34 24.92 0.45
CA PRO A 77 30.62 24.33 0.84
C PRO A 77 31.79 24.81 -0.01
N ILE A 78 31.59 25.02 -1.31
CA ILE A 78 32.63 25.54 -2.22
C ILE A 78 33.02 26.96 -1.79
N VAL A 79 32.04 27.84 -1.59
CA VAL A 79 32.30 29.23 -1.16
C VAL A 79 32.98 29.25 0.21
N ILE A 80 32.51 28.45 1.16
CA ILE A 80 33.09 28.39 2.51
C ILE A 80 34.52 27.85 2.48
N TYR A 81 34.81 26.85 1.63
CA TYR A 81 36.17 26.36 1.44
C TYR A 81 37.11 27.47 0.94
N TYR A 82 36.70 28.20 -0.10
CA TYR A 82 37.52 29.29 -0.64
C TYR A 82 37.69 30.43 0.35
N VAL A 83 36.63 30.84 1.05
CA VAL A 83 36.71 31.87 2.08
C VAL A 83 37.65 31.42 3.19
N ALA A 84 37.45 30.22 3.75
CA ALA A 84 38.28 29.69 4.83
C ALA A 84 39.77 29.63 4.42
N LEU A 85 40.07 29.19 3.20
CA LEU A 85 41.46 29.10 2.71
C LEU A 85 42.16 30.47 2.67
N HIS A 86 41.44 31.54 2.35
CA HIS A 86 42.01 32.90 2.26
C HIS A 86 42.00 33.64 3.60
N THR A 87 41.16 33.24 4.54
CA THR A 87 41.04 33.91 5.85
C THR A 87 41.85 33.23 6.95
N LEU A 88 42.07 31.92 6.87
CA LEU A 88 42.79 31.19 7.91
C LEU A 88 44.28 31.53 7.89
N PRO A 89 44.89 31.81 9.06
CA PRO A 89 46.32 32.06 9.15
C PRO A 89 47.12 30.81 8.80
N ALA A 90 48.30 31.00 8.19
CA ALA A 90 49.19 29.88 7.90
C ALA A 90 49.83 29.37 9.20
N HIS A 91 49.35 28.23 9.69
CA HIS A 91 49.99 27.49 10.76
C HIS A 91 50.94 26.47 10.16
N LEU A 92 52.22 26.87 10.03
CA LEU A 92 53.27 25.98 9.55
C LEU A 92 53.73 25.10 10.72
N THR A 93 53.32 23.84 10.72
CA THR A 93 53.80 22.84 11.67
C THR A 93 55.02 22.14 11.07
N GLN A 94 56.13 22.09 11.82
CA GLN A 94 57.32 21.35 11.39
C GLN A 94 57.05 19.86 11.58
N VAL A 95 56.99 19.10 10.48
CA VAL A 95 56.61 17.67 10.49
C VAL A 95 57.84 16.77 10.46
N GLY A 96 58.99 17.29 10.02
CA GLY A 96 60.25 16.55 10.06
C GLY A 96 61.42 17.35 9.51
N GLU A 97 62.60 16.74 9.58
CA GLU A 97 63.81 17.21 8.92
C GLU A 97 64.28 16.15 7.92
N THR A 98 64.65 16.59 6.73
CA THR A 98 65.19 15.74 5.66
C THR A 98 66.60 15.31 6.04
N PHE A 99 67.12 14.21 5.47
CA PHE A 99 68.51 13.75 5.69
C PHE A 99 69.57 14.82 5.38
N ASN A 100 69.22 15.83 4.57
CA ASN A 100 70.07 16.97 4.20
C ASN A 100 69.90 18.19 5.13
N GLY A 101 69.13 18.09 6.23
CA GLY A 101 68.88 19.17 7.19
C GLY A 101 67.78 20.17 6.78
N GLU A 102 67.09 19.96 5.66
CA GLU A 102 65.95 20.80 5.27
C GLU A 102 64.72 20.50 6.11
N ARG A 103 64.14 21.55 6.72
CA ARG A 103 62.91 21.47 7.52
C ARG A 103 61.70 21.37 6.60
N ILE A 104 60.90 20.32 6.77
CA ILE A 104 59.64 20.14 6.05
C ILE A 104 58.51 20.70 6.91
N PHE A 105 57.82 21.70 6.38
CA PHE A 105 56.62 22.28 7.00
C PHE A 105 55.37 21.74 6.33
N ASN A 106 54.34 21.44 7.12
CA ASN A 106 53.01 21.15 6.62
C ASN A 106 52.09 22.36 6.84
N ASP A 107 51.25 22.66 5.85
CA ASP A 107 50.25 23.73 5.92
C ASP A 107 48.88 23.11 6.25
N ASP A 108 48.54 23.11 7.54
CA ASP A 108 47.29 22.50 8.05
C ASP A 108 46.03 23.27 7.59
N ARG A 109 46.20 24.48 7.06
CA ARG A 109 45.14 25.36 6.57
C ARG A 109 44.22 24.69 5.54
N VAL A 110 44.78 23.88 4.65
CA VAL A 110 43.99 23.17 3.62
C VAL A 110 43.03 22.17 4.27
N TRP A 111 43.46 21.50 5.34
CA TRP A 111 42.63 20.55 6.07
C TRP A 111 41.55 21.25 6.88
N GLU A 112 41.89 22.34 7.56
CA GLU A 112 40.92 23.15 8.29
C GLU A 112 39.83 23.75 7.38
N ALA A 113 40.21 24.25 6.20
CA ALA A 113 39.26 24.75 5.21
C ALA A 113 38.31 23.65 4.71
N ARG A 114 38.81 22.43 4.51
CA ARG A 114 37.97 21.26 4.17
C ARG A 114 37.01 20.93 5.31
N ALA A 115 37.48 20.89 6.55
CA ALA A 115 36.64 20.63 7.72
C ALA A 115 35.53 21.67 7.86
N ALA A 116 35.84 22.96 7.67
CA ALA A 116 34.86 24.04 7.66
C ALA A 116 33.78 23.83 6.57
N SER A 117 34.19 23.45 5.36
CA SER A 117 33.24 23.20 4.26
C SER A 117 32.31 22.01 4.52
N VAL A 118 32.84 20.93 5.12
CA VAL A 118 32.05 19.74 5.53
C VAL A 118 31.10 20.12 6.66
N GLY A 119 31.57 20.87 7.66
CA GLY A 119 30.74 21.36 8.75
C GLY A 119 29.58 22.21 8.25
N ALA A 120 29.83 23.08 7.28
CA ALA A 120 28.78 23.88 6.64
C ALA A 120 27.78 23.03 5.84
N LEU A 121 28.24 22.01 5.12
CA LEU A 121 27.35 21.07 4.42
C LEU A 121 26.41 20.36 5.40
N VAL A 122 26.96 19.82 6.50
CA VAL A 122 26.17 19.16 7.54
C VAL A 122 25.19 20.13 8.19
N GLY A 123 25.64 21.34 8.54
CA GLY A 123 24.79 22.38 9.10
C GLY A 123 23.63 22.75 8.17
N LEU A 124 23.90 22.86 6.87
CA LEU A 124 22.91 23.16 5.85
C LEU A 124 21.91 22.02 5.64
N ILE A 125 22.36 20.76 5.69
CA ILE A 125 21.48 19.59 5.67
C ILE A 125 20.53 19.62 6.87
N LEU A 126 21.08 19.85 8.07
CA LEU A 126 20.28 19.86 9.29
C LEU A 126 19.27 21.02 9.29
N LEU A 127 19.72 22.24 9.00
CA LEU A 127 18.86 23.42 9.01
C LEU A 127 17.83 23.43 7.88
N GLY A 128 18.17 22.88 6.71
CA GLY A 128 17.24 22.81 5.59
C GLY A 128 16.25 21.65 5.70
N TRP A 129 16.75 20.42 5.82
CA TRP A 129 15.90 19.24 5.68
C TRP A 129 15.14 18.89 6.96
N VAL A 130 15.72 19.07 8.15
CA VAL A 130 15.09 18.65 9.41
C VAL A 130 13.77 19.37 9.67
N PRO A 131 13.67 20.71 9.53
CA PRO A 131 12.39 21.40 9.71
C PRO A 131 11.30 20.91 8.75
N LEU A 132 11.67 20.61 7.50
CA LEU A 132 10.73 20.07 6.49
C LEU A 132 10.23 18.68 6.89
N PHE A 133 11.12 17.80 7.35
CA PHE A 133 10.73 16.47 7.86
C PHE A 133 9.85 16.57 9.10
N ILE A 134 10.16 17.46 10.05
CA ILE A 134 9.34 17.69 11.25
C ILE A 134 7.96 18.19 10.86
N TRP A 135 7.87 19.15 9.93
CA TRP A 135 6.60 19.68 9.44
C TRP A 135 5.72 18.57 8.84
N LYS A 136 6.28 17.73 7.97
CA LYS A 136 5.57 16.58 7.39
C LYS A 136 5.18 15.53 8.42
N ALA A 137 6.07 15.23 9.37
CA ALA A 137 5.79 14.28 10.44
C ALA A 137 4.64 14.77 11.35
N ARG A 138 4.60 16.07 11.66
CA ARG A 138 3.48 16.70 12.37
C ARG A 138 2.17 16.58 11.58
N GLY A 139 2.20 16.83 10.27
CA GLY A 139 1.04 16.63 9.40
C GLY A 139 0.49 15.21 9.44
N LYS A 140 1.36 14.20 9.27
CA LYS A 140 1.00 12.78 9.40
C LYS A 140 0.37 12.48 10.76
N ARG A 141 0.97 12.96 11.86
CA ARG A 141 0.44 12.75 13.22
C ARG A 141 -0.96 13.32 13.37
N GLN A 142 -1.22 14.53 12.87
CA GLN A 142 -2.54 15.16 12.97
C GLN A 142 -3.62 14.46 12.13
N VAL A 143 -3.28 13.96 10.95
CA VAL A 143 -4.22 13.17 10.13
C VAL A 143 -4.47 11.82 10.81
N ASN A 144 -3.42 11.12 11.27
CA ASN A 144 -3.59 9.84 11.97
C ASN A 144 -4.39 9.98 13.27
N GLN A 145 -4.27 11.08 14.01
CA GLN A 145 -5.13 11.36 15.17
C GLN A 145 -6.61 11.48 14.77
N MET A 146 -6.90 12.11 13.63
CA MET A 146 -8.27 12.18 13.11
C MET A 146 -8.77 10.82 12.65
N LEU A 147 -7.95 10.05 11.94
CA LEU A 147 -8.27 8.70 11.49
C LEU A 147 -8.54 7.75 12.67
N ARG A 148 -7.80 7.90 13.78
CA ARG A 148 -8.06 7.17 15.03
C ARG A 148 -9.43 7.50 15.62
N LYS A 149 -9.87 8.76 15.54
CA LYS A 149 -11.23 9.14 15.98
C LYS A 149 -12.29 8.44 15.14
N PHE A 150 -12.11 8.40 13.81
CA PHE A 150 -13.01 7.63 12.93
C PHE A 150 -13.07 6.15 13.30
N SER A 151 -11.93 5.52 13.62
CA SER A 151 -11.95 4.11 14.06
C SER A 151 -12.65 3.89 15.40
N VAL A 152 -12.58 4.86 16.31
CA VAL A 152 -13.28 4.79 17.61
C VAL A 152 -14.79 4.97 17.41
N GLU A 153 -15.19 5.91 16.55
CA GLU A 153 -16.59 6.11 16.15
C GLU A 153 -17.16 4.86 15.48
N ASP A 154 -16.40 4.24 14.57
CA ASP A 154 -16.80 2.97 13.94
C ASP A 154 -16.96 1.83 14.95
N ALA A 155 -16.00 1.69 15.86
CA ALA A 155 -16.05 0.65 16.90
C ALA A 155 -17.27 0.86 17.82
N ALA A 156 -17.60 2.11 18.14
CA ALA A 156 -18.76 2.44 18.97
C ALA A 156 -20.09 2.06 18.28
N VAL A 157 -20.19 2.23 16.96
CA VAL A 157 -21.39 1.88 16.18
C VAL A 157 -21.50 0.37 15.94
N ALA A 158 -20.38 -0.32 15.70
CA ALA A 158 -20.38 -1.73 15.35
C ALA A 158 -20.56 -2.68 16.56
N GLY A 159 -20.25 -2.22 17.77
CA GLY A 159 -20.43 -2.96 19.02
C GLY A 159 -19.15 -3.60 19.58
N PRO A 160 -19.17 -4.12 20.84
CA PRO A 160 -17.97 -4.44 21.62
C PRO A 160 -17.04 -5.52 21.07
N SER A 161 -17.55 -6.41 20.22
CA SER A 161 -16.80 -7.54 19.63
C SER A 161 -16.65 -7.43 18.11
N ALA A 162 -17.13 -6.34 17.51
CA ALA A 162 -17.08 -6.16 16.06
C ALA A 162 -15.69 -5.70 15.62
N GLN A 163 -15.14 -6.40 14.63
CA GLN A 163 -13.87 -6.01 14.03
C GLN A 163 -14.12 -4.93 12.98
N VAL A 164 -13.66 -3.71 13.26
CA VAL A 164 -13.86 -2.53 12.40
C VAL A 164 -12.62 -2.19 11.58
N PRO A 165 -12.77 -1.59 10.39
CA PRO A 165 -11.64 -1.14 9.59
C PRO A 165 -10.85 -0.03 10.30
N GLN A 166 -9.52 -0.12 10.22
CA GLN A 166 -8.61 0.87 10.76
C GLN A 166 -7.97 1.68 9.64
N TRP A 167 -8.03 3.00 9.79
CA TRP A 167 -7.48 3.94 8.83
C TRP A 167 -6.11 4.42 9.28
N SER A 168 -5.16 4.45 8.35
CA SER A 168 -3.85 5.04 8.60
C SER A 168 -3.33 5.77 7.36
N MET A 169 -2.51 6.81 7.56
CA MET A 169 -1.90 7.56 6.47
C MET A 169 -0.42 7.20 6.32
N LYS A 170 -0.01 6.92 5.07
CA LYS A 170 1.42 6.82 4.71
C LYS A 170 2.03 8.22 4.60
N MET A 171 3.29 8.35 5.00
CA MET A 171 3.99 9.63 4.88
C MET A 171 4.14 9.99 3.39
N PRO A 172 3.73 11.20 2.98
CA PRO A 172 3.87 11.61 1.60
C PRO A 172 5.34 11.90 1.26
N GLY A 173 5.76 11.44 0.08
CA GLY A 173 7.06 11.78 -0.50
C GLY A 173 7.20 13.27 -0.82
N ILE A 174 8.41 13.70 -1.18
CA ILE A 174 8.67 15.05 -1.69
C ILE A 174 7.93 15.22 -3.02
N GLY A 175 7.16 16.31 -3.14
CA GLY A 175 6.41 16.62 -4.36
C GLY A 175 5.14 15.78 -4.57
N SER A 176 4.72 14.99 -3.58
CA SER A 176 3.49 14.20 -3.69
C SER A 176 2.27 15.10 -3.92
N LYS A 177 1.44 14.74 -4.89
CA LYS A 177 0.18 15.44 -5.20
C LYS A 177 -1.04 14.76 -4.57
N ALA A 178 -0.83 13.63 -3.89
CA ALA A 178 -1.87 12.82 -3.29
C ALA A 178 -1.54 12.42 -1.86
N ILE A 179 -2.59 12.23 -1.07
CA ILE A 179 -2.57 11.59 0.24
C ILE A 179 -2.74 10.09 0.02
N HIS A 180 -1.84 9.29 0.58
CA HIS A 180 -1.95 7.83 0.53
C HIS A 180 -2.48 7.31 1.87
N LEU A 181 -3.68 6.73 1.84
CA LEU A 181 -4.32 6.10 2.99
C LEU A 181 -4.26 4.59 2.86
N MET A 182 -3.97 3.91 3.97
CA MET A 182 -4.03 2.47 4.11
C MET A 182 -5.21 2.15 5.03
N ILE A 183 -6.15 1.35 4.52
CA ILE A 183 -7.31 0.88 5.29
C ILE A 183 -7.09 -0.60 5.57
N SER A 184 -6.85 -0.94 6.84
CA SER A 184 -6.73 -2.32 7.29
C SER A 184 -8.09 -2.82 7.74
N TYR A 185 -8.53 -3.97 7.25
CA TYR A 185 -9.82 -4.56 7.63
C TYR A 185 -9.70 -6.07 7.83
N PRO A 186 -10.63 -6.68 8.58
CA PRO A 186 -10.65 -8.12 8.79
C PRO A 186 -10.88 -8.85 7.47
N ARG A 187 -10.02 -9.82 7.16
CA ARG A 187 -10.26 -10.70 6.02
C ARG A 187 -11.59 -11.45 6.27
N PRO A 188 -12.54 -11.40 5.35
CA PRO A 188 -13.72 -12.26 5.45
C PRO A 188 -13.26 -13.73 5.51
N PRO A 189 -13.89 -14.59 6.32
CA PRO A 189 -13.54 -16.01 6.34
C PRO A 189 -13.53 -16.54 4.91
N MET A 190 -12.45 -17.22 4.52
CA MET A 190 -12.32 -17.75 3.16
C MET A 190 -13.54 -18.59 2.85
N SER A 191 -14.04 -18.40 1.65
CA SER A 191 -15.13 -19.17 1.14
C SER A 191 -14.74 -20.64 1.19
N SER A 192 -15.51 -21.46 1.88
CA SER A 192 -15.21 -22.90 1.98
C SER A 192 -15.17 -23.49 0.56
N PRO A 193 -14.56 -24.67 0.32
CA PRO A 193 -14.56 -25.30 -1.00
C PRO A 193 -15.97 -25.54 -1.60
N PHE A 194 -17.05 -25.37 -0.80
CA PHE A 194 -18.43 -25.37 -1.26
C PHE A 194 -18.89 -24.03 -1.91
N GLN A 195 -18.08 -22.98 -1.83
CA GLN A 195 -18.31 -21.66 -2.42
C GLN A 195 -17.35 -21.42 -3.59
N LEU A 196 -17.44 -22.27 -4.62
CA LEU A 196 -16.83 -22.00 -5.93
C LEU A 196 -17.66 -20.95 -6.67
N GLY A 197 -17.36 -19.67 -6.46
CA GLY A 197 -17.80 -18.56 -7.32
C GLY A 197 -19.30 -18.22 -7.31
N LEU A 198 -20.09 -18.78 -6.40
CA LEU A 198 -21.54 -18.53 -6.32
C LEU A 198 -21.92 -17.54 -5.21
N PRO A 199 -22.94 -16.69 -5.44
CA PRO A 199 -23.47 -15.78 -4.43
C PRO A 199 -23.90 -16.50 -3.13
N PRO A 200 -23.75 -15.88 -1.95
CA PRO A 200 -23.97 -16.53 -0.65
C PRO A 200 -25.39 -17.09 -0.42
N TYR A 201 -26.39 -16.62 -1.16
CA TYR A 201 -27.79 -17.08 -1.04
C TYR A 201 -28.11 -18.32 -1.88
N LEU A 202 -27.20 -18.75 -2.76
CA LEU A 202 -27.36 -19.94 -3.62
C LEU A 202 -26.64 -21.18 -3.06
N VAL A 203 -25.87 -21.02 -1.98
CA VAL A 203 -25.05 -22.09 -1.42
C VAL A 203 -25.59 -22.43 -0.04
N ASN A 204 -26.20 -23.61 0.10
CA ASN A 204 -26.48 -24.17 1.42
C ASN A 204 -25.16 -24.63 2.04
N PRO A 205 -24.71 -24.05 3.16
CA PRO A 205 -23.58 -24.62 3.88
C PRO A 205 -23.94 -26.05 4.34
N PRO A 206 -22.96 -26.97 4.42
CA PRO A 206 -23.19 -28.26 5.05
C PRO A 206 -23.73 -28.04 6.47
N MET A 207 -24.77 -28.80 6.84
CA MET A 207 -25.40 -28.69 8.16
C MET A 207 -24.46 -29.08 9.32
N ASP A 208 -23.33 -29.72 9.01
CA ASP A 208 -22.34 -30.19 9.96
C ASP A 208 -21.07 -29.29 9.94
N PRO A 209 -20.74 -28.60 11.06
CA PRO A 209 -19.51 -27.82 11.21
C PRO A 209 -18.21 -28.63 11.04
N ALA A 210 -18.23 -29.95 11.24
CA ALA A 210 -17.05 -30.81 11.10
C ALA A 210 -16.70 -31.13 9.64
N ALA A 211 -17.64 -30.97 8.70
CA ALA A 211 -17.45 -31.27 7.28
C ALA A 211 -16.37 -30.40 6.61
N ALA A 212 -16.09 -29.20 7.15
CA ALA A 212 -15.05 -28.32 6.64
C ALA A 212 -13.63 -28.92 6.78
N GLY A 213 -13.40 -29.81 7.74
CA GLY A 213 -12.11 -30.47 7.96
C GLY A 213 -11.79 -31.55 6.93
N TYR A 214 -12.80 -32.26 6.43
CA TYR A 214 -12.62 -33.37 5.48
C TYR A 214 -12.18 -32.93 4.09
N TYR A 215 -12.47 -31.69 3.69
CA TYR A 215 -12.05 -31.11 2.41
C TYR A 215 -10.76 -30.28 2.51
N MET A 216 -10.21 -30.08 3.71
CA MET A 216 -8.99 -29.27 3.94
C MET A 216 -7.69 -30.08 3.85
N GLN A 217 -7.72 -31.38 3.60
CA GLN A 217 -6.52 -32.20 3.50
C GLN A 217 -6.18 -32.57 2.05
N ALA A 218 -5.87 -31.55 1.25
CA ALA A 218 -5.06 -31.71 0.06
C ALA A 218 -3.83 -30.80 0.20
N SER A 219 -2.89 -31.20 1.05
CA SER A 219 -1.55 -30.62 1.09
C SER A 219 -0.86 -30.87 -0.25
N HIS A 220 -0.76 -29.83 -1.08
CA HIS A 220 -0.08 -29.89 -2.37
C HIS A 220 1.44 -29.84 -2.17
N THR A 221 2.13 -30.95 -2.47
CA THR A 221 3.58 -31.02 -2.60
C THR A 221 4.01 -30.32 -3.92
N PRO A 222 5.10 -29.54 -3.97
CA PRO A 222 5.48 -28.83 -5.19
C PRO A 222 5.96 -29.82 -6.27
N GLY A 223 5.24 -29.93 -7.38
CA GLY A 223 5.70 -30.69 -8.57
C GLY A 223 4.67 -31.52 -9.34
N GLN A 224 3.39 -31.60 -8.95
CA GLN A 224 2.38 -32.35 -9.71
C GLN A 224 1.42 -31.47 -10.54
N PRO A 225 1.01 -31.91 -11.75
CA PRO A 225 0.02 -31.22 -12.58
C PRO A 225 -1.36 -31.17 -11.92
N HIS A 226 -2.03 -30.02 -12.06
CA HIS A 226 -3.24 -29.58 -11.35
C HIS A 226 -4.56 -30.32 -11.65
N HIS A 227 -4.56 -31.50 -12.29
CA HIS A 227 -5.80 -32.13 -12.77
C HIS A 227 -5.86 -33.64 -12.55
N ALA A 228 -5.44 -34.12 -11.39
CA ALA A 228 -5.71 -35.49 -10.97
C ALA A 228 -6.64 -35.49 -9.75
N PRO A 229 -7.90 -35.96 -9.86
CA PRO A 229 -8.71 -36.25 -8.68
C PRO A 229 -8.09 -37.46 -7.97
N GLY A 230 -7.37 -37.20 -6.88
CA GLY A 230 -6.77 -38.23 -6.03
C GLY A 230 -7.84 -38.94 -5.20
N ASN A 231 -8.57 -39.87 -5.82
CA ASN A 231 -9.40 -40.83 -5.11
C ASN A 231 -8.50 -41.85 -4.40
N ALA A 232 -8.26 -41.64 -3.11
CA ALA A 232 -7.72 -42.66 -2.22
C ALA A 232 -8.78 -43.05 -1.19
N MET A 233 -9.79 -43.81 -1.62
CA MET A 233 -10.43 -44.79 -0.74
C MET A 233 -10.95 -45.97 -1.57
N SER A 234 -10.25 -47.10 -1.37
CA SER A 234 -10.64 -48.49 -1.57
C SER A 234 -12.14 -48.76 -1.77
N GLY A 235 -12.48 -49.39 -2.90
CA GLY A 235 -13.66 -50.25 -3.02
C GLY A 235 -14.38 -50.18 -4.36
N ILE A 236 -14.27 -51.29 -5.12
CA ILE A 236 -15.08 -51.70 -6.29
C ILE A 236 -14.60 -51.14 -7.65
N PRO A 237 -13.89 -51.95 -8.47
CA PRO A 237 -13.60 -51.60 -9.86
C PRO A 237 -14.86 -51.73 -10.71
N LEU A 238 -15.49 -50.60 -11.02
CA LEU A 238 -16.40 -50.48 -12.15
C LEU A 238 -15.53 -50.17 -13.36
N TYR A 239 -15.31 -51.18 -14.20
CA TYR A 239 -15.22 -51.17 -15.67
C TYR A 239 -14.25 -52.25 -16.16
N ASN A 240 -14.82 -53.16 -16.94
CA ASN A 240 -14.20 -54.27 -17.65
C ASN A 240 -13.35 -53.71 -18.80
N GLU A 241 -12.12 -54.18 -18.97
CA GLU A 241 -11.13 -53.59 -19.88
C GLU A 241 -11.34 -53.95 -21.37
N ASN A 242 -12.34 -54.77 -21.67
CA ASN A 242 -12.59 -55.24 -23.03
C ASN A 242 -13.98 -54.79 -23.54
N GLU A 243 -13.93 -53.91 -24.53
CA GLU A 243 -14.86 -53.81 -25.67
C GLU A 243 -16.34 -53.48 -25.39
N GLU A 244 -16.74 -52.23 -25.65
CA GLU A 244 -17.81 -51.95 -26.62
C GLU A 244 -17.72 -50.50 -27.14
N LYS A 245 -17.70 -50.36 -28.46
CA LYS A 245 -17.59 -49.08 -29.19
C LYS A 245 -18.92 -48.33 -29.09
N ILE A 246 -18.95 -47.24 -28.35
CA ILE A 246 -20.14 -46.37 -28.22
C ILE A 246 -20.40 -45.69 -29.59
N PRO A 247 -21.64 -45.64 -30.12
CA PRO A 247 -21.94 -44.88 -31.33
C PRO A 247 -21.82 -43.38 -31.08
N ASP A 248 -21.24 -42.64 -32.04
CA ASP A 248 -21.17 -41.18 -32.03
C ASP A 248 -22.58 -40.58 -31.94
N TYR A 249 -22.88 -39.90 -30.83
CA TYR A 249 -24.11 -39.13 -30.66
C TYR A 249 -23.99 -37.79 -31.38
N SER A 250 -24.62 -37.67 -32.56
CA SER A 250 -24.86 -36.38 -33.22
C SER A 250 -26.12 -35.74 -32.62
N GLY A 251 -25.95 -34.65 -31.88
CA GLY A 251 -27.06 -33.86 -31.33
C GLY A 251 -27.90 -33.18 -32.44
N PRO A 252 -29.14 -32.74 -32.14
CA PRO A 252 -30.05 -32.19 -33.13
C PRO A 252 -29.58 -30.80 -33.59
N THR A 253 -29.41 -30.64 -34.90
CA THR A 253 -29.15 -29.36 -35.56
C THR A 253 -30.39 -28.47 -35.56
N ASN A 254 -30.15 -27.18 -35.31
CA ASN A 254 -31.10 -26.08 -35.45
C ASN A 254 -31.87 -26.16 -36.77
N ASP A 255 -33.15 -26.43 -36.69
CA ASP A 255 -34.18 -25.82 -37.54
C ASP A 255 -35.51 -26.30 -36.99
N THR A 256 -36.36 -25.36 -36.57
CA THR A 256 -37.83 -25.38 -36.54
C THR A 256 -38.28 -24.51 -35.36
N TYR A 257 -39.15 -23.54 -35.65
CA TYR A 257 -39.82 -22.60 -34.73
C TYR A 257 -39.14 -21.25 -34.49
N LEU A 258 -39.07 -20.45 -35.57
CA LEU A 258 -39.57 -19.07 -35.51
C LEU A 258 -41.05 -19.08 -35.91
N PRO A 259 -41.88 -18.20 -35.31
CA PRO A 259 -42.43 -17.14 -36.16
C PRO A 259 -42.43 -15.75 -35.49
N HIS A 260 -42.16 -14.75 -36.34
CA HIS A 260 -42.71 -13.38 -36.42
C HIS A 260 -43.07 -12.67 -35.09
N GLU A 261 -42.47 -11.53 -34.73
CA GLU A 261 -42.81 -10.21 -35.27
C GLU A 261 -41.70 -9.19 -34.98
N LYS A 262 -41.20 -8.54 -36.04
CA LYS A 262 -40.63 -7.19 -35.97
C LYS A 262 -41.20 -6.45 -37.17
N GLU A 263 -42.30 -5.74 -36.95
CA GLU A 263 -42.77 -4.75 -37.90
C GLU A 263 -42.16 -3.38 -37.60
N ARG A 264 -42.04 -2.64 -38.69
CA ARG A 264 -41.14 -1.54 -38.96
C ARG A 264 -41.90 -0.24 -38.74
N PHE A 265 -41.24 0.74 -38.15
CA PHE A 265 -41.75 2.09 -37.88
C PHE A 265 -42.35 2.74 -39.13
N GLU A 266 -43.59 3.20 -39.04
CA GLU A 266 -44.21 4.12 -39.98
C GLU A 266 -44.07 5.56 -39.48
N ASP A 267 -43.70 6.43 -40.42
CA ASP A 267 -43.61 7.89 -40.30
C ASP A 267 -44.97 8.51 -40.00
N ILE A 268 -45.04 9.40 -38.99
CA ILE A 268 -46.11 10.39 -38.87
C ILE A 268 -45.47 11.78 -38.82
N LYS A 269 -45.70 12.55 -39.89
CA LYS A 269 -45.52 14.01 -39.92
C LYS A 269 -46.70 14.69 -39.25
N VAL A 270 -46.42 15.67 -38.37
CA VAL A 270 -47.14 16.96 -38.27
C VAL A 270 -46.11 18.04 -37.99
#